data_AF-A0A959IWY0-F1
#
_entry.id   AF-A0A959IWY0-F1
#
_cell.length_a   1.000
_cell.length_b   1.000
_cell.length_c   1.000
_cell.angle_alpha   90.00
_cell.angle_beta   90.00
_cell.angle_gamma   90.00
#
_symmetry.space_group_name_H-M   'P 1'
#
loop_
_entity.id
_entity.type
_entity.pdbx_description
1 polymer ?
#
loop_
_entity_poly.entity_id
_entity_poly.type
_entity_poly.pdbx_seq_one_letter_code
_entity_poly.pdbx_strand_id
1 'polypeptide(L)' 'MGNTIQVLDYQFEPYIQAEAIQQKVTELGAAIRRDYQGKNPIFVVVLNGAFIFAADLIRACGIDCETAFV' A
#
# COMPACT_ATOMS: atom_id res chain seq x y z
N MET A 1 -5.43 28.15 -4.53
CA MET A 1 -5.79 27.46 -5.78
C MET A 1 -4.97 26.20 -5.82
N GLY A 2 -5.58 25.03 -5.58
CA GLY A 2 -4.89 23.75 -5.55
C GLY A 2 -4.32 23.40 -6.93
N ASN A 3 -3.17 22.73 -6.97
CA ASN A 3 -2.49 22.38 -8.21
C ASN A 3 -3.22 21.20 -8.87
N THR A 4 -4.22 21.48 -9.70
CA THR A 4 -5.01 20.47 -10.39
C THR A 4 -4.20 19.80 -11.50
N ILE A 5 -4.33 18.48 -11.61
CA ILE A 5 -3.66 17.64 -12.61
C ILE A 5 -4.72 17.15 -13.61
N GLN A 6 -4.46 17.31 -14.91
CA GLN A 6 -5.30 16.76 -15.97
C GLN A 6 -4.89 15.31 -16.27
N VAL A 7 -5.84 14.38 -16.24
CA VAL A 7 -5.65 13.00 -16.67
C VAL A 7 -6.80 12.60 -17.58
N LEU A 8 -6.50 12.33 -18.85
CA LEU A 8 -7.51 12.12 -19.90
C LEU A 8 -8.51 13.30 -19.89
N ASP A 9 -9.80 13.02 -19.74
CA ASP A 9 -10.88 14.01 -19.74
C ASP A 9 -11.23 14.53 -18.33
N TYR A 10 -10.46 14.15 -17.30
CA TYR A 10 -10.75 14.46 -15.90
C TYR A 10 -9.69 15.37 -15.26
N GLN A 11 -10.13 16.20 -14.32
CA GLN A 11 -9.28 17.05 -13.48
C GLN A 11 -9.26 16.50 -12.05
N PHE A 12 -8.05 16.33 -11.51
CA PHE A 12 -7.84 15.79 -10.16
C PHE A 12 -7.07 16.79 -9.32
N GLU A 13 -7.46 16.94 -8.06
CA GLU A 13 -6.64 17.59 -7.04
C GLU A 13 -5.97 16.52 -6.18
N PRO A 14 -4.65 16.57 -5.96
CA PRO A 14 -3.96 15.62 -5.09
C PRO A 14 -4.54 15.66 -3.67
N TYR A 15 -5.22 14.58 -3.26
CA TYR A 15 -5.79 14.46 -1.92
C TYR A 15 -4.74 14.11 -0.86
N ILE A 16 -3.82 13.20 -1.19
CA ILE A 16 -2.71 12.78 -0.33
C ILE A 16 -1.43 12.79 -1.17
N GLN A 17 -0.37 13.37 -0.64
CA GLN A 17 0.94 13.38 -1.30
C GLN A 17 1.55 11.97 -1.31
N ALA A 18 2.27 11.62 -2.38
CA ALA A 18 2.87 10.31 -2.54
C ALA A 18 3.81 9.94 -1.37
N GLU A 19 4.55 10.93 -0.86
CA GLU A 19 5.46 10.77 0.27
C GLU A 19 4.72 10.39 1.55
N ALA A 20 3.55 10.98 1.80
CA ALA A 20 2.74 10.65 2.97
C ALA A 20 2.17 9.23 2.89
N ILE A 21 1.77 8.78 1.69
CA ILE A 21 1.35 7.40 1.46
C ILE A 21 2.51 6.44 1.70
N GLN A 22 3.68 6.74 1.14
CA GLN A 22 4.86 5.90 1.28
C GLN A 22 5.35 5.80 2.73
N GLN A 23 5.37 6.93 3.46
CA GLN A 23 5.66 6.95 4.89
C GLN A 23 4.71 6.04 5.66
N LYS A 24 3.40 6.13 5.37
CA LYS A 24 2.41 5.32 6.07
C LYS A 24 2.56 3.83 5.77
N VAL A 25 2.84 3.48 4.52
CA VAL A 25 3.13 2.10 4.12
C VAL A 25 4.35 1.56 4.85
N THR A 26 5.42 2.35 4.98
CA THR A 26 6.64 1.95 5.71
C THR A 26 6.36 1.73 7.20
N GLU A 27 5.59 2.62 7.84
CA GLU A 27 5.17 2.47 9.23
C GLU A 27 4.37 1.19 9.45
N LEU A 28 3.37 0.92 8.58
CA LEU A 28 2.54 -0.27 8.66
C LEU A 28 3.35 -1.53 8.41
N GLY A 29 4.24 -1.52 7.42
CA GLY A 29 5.12 -2.66 7.13
C GLY A 29 6.02 -3.00 8.31
N ALA A 30 6.60 -2.00 8.99
CA ALA A 30 7.40 -2.21 10.19
C ALA A 30 6.57 -2.77 11.36
N ALA A 31 5.34 -2.30 11.54
CA ALA A 31 4.43 -2.81 12.56
C ALA A 31 4.07 -4.28 12.29
N ILE A 32 3.65 -4.62 11.06
CA ILE A 32 3.32 -6.00 10.67
C ILE A 32 4.54 -6.92 10.81
N ARG A 33 5.73 -6.47 10.36
CA ARG A 33 6.98 -7.22 10.51
C ARG A 33 7.24 -7.60 11.97
N ARG A 34 7.09 -6.65 12.89
CA ARG A 34 7.28 -6.88 14.32
C ARG A 34 6.25 -7.88 14.86
N ASP A 35 4.99 -7.72 14.50
CA ASP A 35 3.88 -8.51 15.06
C ASP A 35 3.86 -9.96 14.50
N TYR A 36 4.43 -10.16 13.31
CA TYR A 36 4.54 -11.45 12.62
C TYR A 36 5.98 -11.98 12.47
N GLN A 37 6.91 -11.48 13.28
CA GLN A 37 8.31 -11.93 13.23
C GLN A 37 8.42 -13.45 13.42
N GLY A 38 9.14 -14.12 12.51
CA GLY A 38 9.33 -15.58 12.53
C GLY A 38 8.09 -16.40 12.14
N LYS A 39 7.04 -15.76 11.62
CA LYS A 39 5.85 -16.42 11.06
C LYS A 39 5.83 -16.29 9.53
N ASN A 40 4.89 -16.99 8.89
CA ASN A 40 4.65 -16.93 7.46
C ASN A 40 3.17 -16.57 7.19
N PRO A 41 2.76 -15.28 7.29
CA PRO A 41 1.37 -14.88 7.14
C PRO A 41 0.89 -14.96 5.68
N ILE A 42 -0.43 -15.10 5.50
CA ILE A 42 -1.10 -14.98 4.22
C ILE A 42 -1.74 -13.59 4.12
N PHE A 43 -1.35 -12.80 3.12
CA PHE A 43 -2.01 -11.53 2.79
C PHE A 43 -3.21 -11.81 1.88
N VAL A 44 -4.42 -11.57 2.39
CA VAL A 44 -5.66 -11.67 1.61
C VAL A 44 -6.02 -10.29 1.05
N VAL A 45 -5.91 -10.13 -0.27
CA VAL A 45 -6.08 -8.86 -0.97
C VAL A 45 -7.39 -8.88 -1.75
N VAL A 46 -8.31 -7.98 -1.38
CA VAL A 46 -9.61 -7.86 -2.04
C VAL A 46 -9.49 -7.01 -3.31
N LEU A 47 -9.81 -7.60 -4.45
CA LEU A 47 -9.71 -6.95 -5.75
C LEU A 47 -10.87 -5.97 -6.01
N ASN A 48 -10.70 -4.99 -6.91
CA ASN A 48 -9.51 -4.76 -7.76
C ASN A 48 -8.57 -3.68 -7.22
N GLY A 49 -9.09 -2.69 -6.50
CA GLY A 49 -8.35 -1.47 -6.15
C GLY A 49 -7.23 -1.65 -5.12
N ALA A 50 -7.25 -2.73 -4.33
CA ALA A 50 -6.27 -2.91 -3.25
C ALA A 50 -4.89 -3.39 -3.74
N PHE A 51 -4.76 -3.84 -4.99
CA PHE A 51 -3.54 -4.54 -5.44
C PHE A 51 -2.28 -3.65 -5.36
N ILE A 52 -2.38 -2.38 -5.73
CA ILE A 52 -1.22 -1.45 -5.74
C ILE A 52 -0.74 -1.24 -4.31
N PHE A 53 -1.65 -0.88 -3.41
CA PHE A 53 -1.34 -0.67 -2.00
C PHE A 53 -0.81 -1.95 -1.33
N ALA A 54 -1.41 -3.10 -1.62
CA ALA A 54 -0.97 -4.37 -1.06
C ALA A 54 0.46 -4.72 -1.50
N ALA A 55 0.81 -4.50 -2.77
CA ALA A 55 2.16 -4.75 -3.27
C ALA A 55 3.22 -3.90 -2.53
N ASP A 56 2.93 -2.61 -2.33
CA ASP A 56 3.82 -1.72 -1.58
C ASP A 56 3.94 -2.12 -0.11
N LEU A 57 2.82 -2.51 0.52
CA LEU A 57 2.80 -2.95 1.90
C LEU A 57 3.57 -4.26 2.11
N ILE A 58 3.39 -5.25 1.25
CA ILE A 58 4.10 -6.54 1.32
C ILE A 58 5.61 -6.32 1.18
N ARG A 59 6.04 -5.48 0.22
CA ARG A 59 7.45 -5.07 0.07
C ARG A 59 8.00 -4.42 1.34
N ALA A 60 7.23 -3.52 1.96
CA ALA A 60 7.64 -2.85 3.20
C ALA A 60 7.70 -3.82 4.39
N CYS A 61 6.85 -4.85 4.44
CA CYS A 61 6.86 -5.86 5.50
C CYS A 61 8.16 -6.66 5.53
N GLY A 62 8.75 -7.01 4.39
CA GLY A 62 10.08 -7.66 4.32
C GLY A 62 10.22 -8.93 5.16
N ILE A 63 9.16 -9.74 5.20
CA ILE A 63 9.10 -11.06 5.84
C ILE A 63 8.60 -12.09 4.83
N ASP A 64 8.91 -13.36 5.06
CA ASP A 64 8.33 -14.45 4.28
C ASP A 64 6.81 -14.44 4.42
N CYS A 65 6.09 -14.51 3.31
CA CYS A 65 4.64 -14.47 3.28
C CYS A 65 4.08 -15.12 2.01
N GLU A 66 2.80 -15.47 2.07
CA GLU A 66 1.98 -15.87 0.92
C GLU A 66 0.97 -14.76 0.58
N THR A 67 0.48 -14.76 -0.66
CA THR A 67 -0.54 -13.80 -1.12
C THR A 67 -1.72 -14.54 -1.75
N ALA A 68 -2.93 -14.14 -1.37
CA ALA A 68 -4.17 -14.62 -1.94
C ALA A 68 -5.02 -13.43 -2.39
N PHE A 69 -5.66 -13.56 -3.54
CA PHE A 69 -6.56 -12.54 -4.09
C PHE A 69 -7.98 -13.09 -4.10
N VAL A 70 -8.94 -12.24 -3.67
CA VAL A 70 -10.38 -12.55 -3.65
C VAL A 70 -11.19 -11.50 -4.39
#